data_AF-A0A0C3RJX4-F1
#
_entry.id   AF-A0A0C3RJX4-F1
#
_cell.length_a   1.000
_cell.length_b   1.000
_cell.length_c   1.000
_cell.angle_alpha   90.00
_cell.angle_beta   90.00
_cell.angle_gamma   90.00
#
_symmetry.space_group_name_H-M   'P 1'
#
loop_
_entity.id
_entity.type
_entity.pdbx_description
1 polymer ?
#
loop_
_entity_poly.entity_id
_entity_poly.type
_entity_poly.pdbx_seq_one_letter_code
_entity_poly.pdbx_strand_id
1 'polypeptide(L)' 'MSAIIPETFGEWHHCIEHDCGIRLTEEFIQGRLMVLRDSQHEETQRFIRHYGEAHWQRTVSWFERANNDIHR' A
#
# COMPACT_ATOMS: atom_id res chain seq x y z
N MET A 1 -12.02 4.34 17.61
CA MET A 1 -12.53 4.20 16.24
C MET A 1 -11.65 3.16 15.56
N SER A 2 -12.17 1.98 15.20
CA SER A 2 -11.40 1.04 14.39
C SER A 2 -11.18 1.67 13.02
N ALA A 3 -9.93 1.92 12.63
CA ALA A 3 -9.62 2.29 11.27
C ALA A 3 -10.16 1.18 10.35
N ILE A 4 -11.05 1.53 9.43
CA ILE A 4 -11.57 0.59 8.44
C ILE A 4 -10.37 0.17 7.58
N ILE A 5 -10.05 -1.12 7.58
CA ILE A 5 -9.01 -1.66 6.69
C ILE A 5 -9.59 -1.58 5.28
N PRO A 6 -8.93 -0.91 4.31
CA PRO A 6 -9.47 -0.79 2.97
C PRO A 6 -9.58 -2.15 2.30
N GLU A 7 -10.70 -2.40 1.63
CA GLU A 7 -10.98 -3.67 0.94
C GLU A 7 -10.84 -3.51 -0.57
N THR A 8 -10.92 -2.28 -1.08
CA THR A 8 -10.81 -1.93 -2.49
C THR A 8 -9.68 -0.94 -2.78
N PHE A 9 -9.26 -0.88 -4.04
CA PHE A 9 -8.27 0.10 -4.51
C PHE A 9 -8.73 1.55 -4.25
N GLY A 10 -10.01 1.85 -4.47
CA GLY A 10 -10.55 3.20 -4.29
C GLY A 10 -10.52 3.64 -2.82
N GLU A 11 -10.90 2.76 -1.90
CA GLU A 11 -10.82 3.02 -0.46
C GLU A 11 -9.36 3.17 0.00
N TRP A 12 -8.47 2.32 -0.50
CA TRP A 12 -7.04 2.40 -0.18
C TRP A 12 -6.42 3.72 -0.68
N HIS A 13 -6.72 4.11 -1.91
CA HIS A 13 -6.25 5.36 -2.49
C HIS A 13 -6.78 6.57 -1.72
N HIS A 14 -8.07 6.55 -1.36
CA HIS A 14 -8.67 7.61 -0.57
C HIS A 14 -8.05 7.70 0.83
N CYS A 15 -7.86 6.55 1.48
CA CYS A 15 -7.24 6.47 2.79
C CYS A 15 -5.82 7.05 2.79
N ILE A 16 -4.99 6.71 1.80
CA ILE A 16 -3.63 7.24 1.72
C ILE A 16 -3.62 8.75 1.45
N GLU A 17 -4.34 9.23 0.44
CA GLU A 17 -4.23 10.63 0.01
C GLU A 17 -5.02 11.61 0.87
N HIS A 18 -6.18 11.20 1.37
CA HIS A 18 -7.08 12.08 2.13
C HIS A 18 -7.03 11.82 3.63
N ASP A 19 -7.20 10.57 4.08
CA ASP A 19 -7.25 10.27 5.51
C ASP A 19 -5.84 10.34 6.15
N CYS A 20 -4.83 9.84 5.45
CA CYS A 20 -3.43 9.91 5.87
C CYS A 20 -2.70 11.16 5.36
N GLY A 21 -3.25 11.87 4.37
CA GLY A 21 -2.63 13.08 3.81
C GLY A 21 -1.31 12.82 3.05
N ILE A 22 -1.09 11.60 2.56
CA ILE A 22 0.13 11.19 1.88
C ILE A 22 -0.11 11.22 0.37
N ARG A 23 0.60 12.08 -0.35
CA ARG A 23 0.52 12.10 -1.82
C ARG A 23 1.21 10.86 -2.42
N LEU A 24 0.54 10.20 -3.35
CA LEU A 24 1.08 9.06 -4.10
C LEU A 24 1.99 9.53 -5.25
N THR A 25 3.18 10.04 -4.91
CA THR A 25 4.22 10.37 -5.91
C THR A 25 4.95 9.11 -6.39
N GLU A 26 5.57 9.15 -7.57
CA GLU A 26 6.36 8.03 -8.10
C GLU A 26 7.44 7.57 -7.11
N GLU A 27 8.20 8.50 -6.51
CA GLU A 27 9.29 8.17 -5.58
C GLU A 27 8.78 7.46 -4.33
N PHE A 28 7.65 7.93 -3.80
CA PHE A 28 6.98 7.31 -2.65
C PHE A 28 6.54 5.88 -2.99
N ILE A 29 5.86 5.69 -4.13
CA ILE A 29 5.36 4.38 -4.54
C ILE A 29 6.52 3.40 -4.75
N GLN A 30 7.56 3.81 -5.47
CA GLN A 30 8.73 2.96 -5.71
C GLN A 30 9.43 2.56 -4.41
N GLY A 31 9.58 3.51 -3.48
CA GLY A 31 10.13 3.22 -2.14
C GLY A 31 9.28 2.21 -1.36
N ARG A 32 7.95 2.35 -1.40
CA ARG A 32 7.03 1.39 -0.76
C ARG A 32 7.08 0.01 -1.39
N LEU A 33 7.14 -0.07 -2.73
CA LEU A 33 7.23 -1.33 -3.45
C LEU A 33 8.55 -2.06 -3.17
N MET A 34 9.67 -1.34 -3.08
CA MET A 34 10.97 -1.93 -2.75
C MET A 34 10.94 -2.67 -1.40
N VAL A 35 10.30 -2.08 -0.40
CA VAL A 35 10.13 -2.72 0.93
C VAL A 35 9.11 -3.85 0.86
N LEU A 36 7.89 -3.57 0.41
CA LEU A 36 6.77 -4.50 0.52
C LEU A 36 6.87 -5.73 -0.39
N ARG A 37 7.70 -5.69 -1.45
CA ARG A 37 7.98 -6.87 -2.29
C ARG A 37 9.00 -7.81 -1.66
N ASP A 38 9.86 -7.32 -0.77
CA ASP A 38 10.75 -8.18 -0.01
C ASP A 38 10.00 -8.77 1.19
N SER A 39 9.58 -10.03 1.03
CA SER A 39 8.86 -10.73 2.09
C SER A 39 9.74 -11.02 3.31
N GLN A 40 11.07 -10.95 3.22
CA GLN A 40 11.97 -11.16 4.37
C GLN A 40 12.28 -9.84 5.10
N HIS A 41 11.94 -8.70 4.51
CA HIS A 41 12.13 -7.40 5.14
C HIS A 41 11.32 -7.28 6.43
N GLU A 42 11.93 -6.74 7.48
CA GLU A 42 11.31 -6.66 8.82
C GLU A 42 9.98 -5.91 8.79
N GLU A 43 9.92 -4.79 8.06
CA GLU A 43 8.68 -4.01 7.91
C GLU A 43 7.58 -4.79 7.19
N THR A 44 7.92 -5.56 6.14
CA THR A 44 6.96 -6.40 5.42
C THR A 44 6.42 -7.50 6.32
N GLN A 45 7.30 -8.14 7.07
CA GLN A 45 6.93 -9.15 8.07
C GLN A 45 6.03 -8.56 9.17
N ARG A 46 6.31 -7.34 9.65
CA ARG A 46 5.44 -6.62 10.59
C ARG A 46 4.09 -6.30 9.95
N PHE A 47 4.07 -5.84 8.71
CA PHE A 47 2.85 -5.53 7.98
C PHE A 47 1.95 -6.78 7.83
N ILE A 48 2.52 -7.90 7.40
CA ILE A 48 1.81 -9.18 7.26
C ILE A 48 1.26 -9.65 8.61
N ARG A 49 2.02 -9.53 9.71
CA ARG A 49 1.53 -9.90 11.05
C ARG A 49 0.33 -9.07 11.51
N HIS A 50 0.26 -7.79 11.12
CA HIS A 50 -0.84 -6.91 11.54
C HIS A 50 -2.07 -7.03 10.63
N TYR A 51 -1.89 -7.18 9.33
CA TYR A 51 -2.97 -7.08 8.34
C TYR A 51 -3.28 -8.39 7.61
N GLY A 52 -2.42 -9.39 7.74
CA GLY A 52 -2.52 -10.68 7.05
C GLY A 52 -1.97 -10.66 5.63
N GLU A 53 -1.61 -11.85 5.14
CA GLU A 53 -1.01 -12.03 3.80
C GLU A 53 -1.91 -11.56 2.67
N ALA A 54 -3.22 -11.82 2.78
CA ALA A 54 -4.18 -11.44 1.75
C ALA A 54 -4.27 -9.91 1.58
N HIS A 55 -4.22 -9.15 2.69
CA HIS A 55 -4.23 -7.69 2.62
C HIS A 55 -2.89 -7.14 2.13
N TRP A 56 -1.77 -7.77 2.51
CA TRP A 56 -0.45 -7.44 1.99
C TRP A 56 -0.38 -7.58 0.46
N GLN A 57 -0.82 -8.71 -0.10
CA GLN A 57 -0.83 -8.92 -1.55
C GLN A 57 -1.70 -7.90 -2.28
N ARG A 58 -2.88 -7.56 -1.73
CA ARG A 58 -3.72 -6.48 -2.27
C ARG A 58 -3.02 -5.13 -2.22
N THR A 59 -2.39 -4.80 -1.10
CA THR A 59 -1.66 -3.53 -0.94
C THR A 59 -0.53 -3.40 -1.96
N VAL A 60 0.24 -4.48 -2.17
CA VAL A 60 1.30 -4.50 -3.20
C VAL A 60 0.71 -4.25 -4.59
N SER A 61 -0.37 -4.96 -4.97
CA SER A 61 -0.98 -4.77 -6.29
C SER A 61 -1.63 -3.39 -6.47
N TRP A 62 -2.10 -2.77 -5.40
CA TRP A 62 -2.60 -1.39 -5.43
C TRP A 62 -1.49 -0.37 -5.64
N PHE A 63 -0.33 -0.53 -4.99
CA PHE A 63 0.84 0.29 -5.28
C PHE A 63 1.32 0.12 -6.73
N GLU A 64 1.32 -1.12 -7.26
CA GLU A 64 1.66 -1.37 -8.67
C GLU A 64 0.70 -0.70 -9.64
N ARG A 65 -0.60 -0.78 -9.36
CA ARG A 65 -1.63 -0.08 -10.15
C ARG A 65 -1.44 1.43 -10.11
N ALA A 66 -1.26 2.01 -8.92
CA ALA A 66 -1.04 3.44 -8.76
C ALA A 66 0.22 3.91 -9.50
N ASN A 67 1.29 3.10 -9.50
CA ASN A 67 2.48 3.40 -10.28
C ASN A 67 2.17 3.47 -11.78
N ASN A 68 1.39 2.53 -12.32
CA ASN A 68 1.00 2.54 -13.73
C ASN A 68 0.11 3.73 -14.08
N ASP A 69 -0.81 4.11 -13.19
CA ASP A 69 -1.74 5.23 -13.41
C ASP A 69 -1.01 6.59 -13.51
N ILE A 70 0.13 6.77 -12.80
CA ILE A 70 0.93 8.01 -12.86
C ILE A 70 1.72 8.14 -14.17
N HIS A 71 2.07 7.02 -14.80
CA HIS A 71 2.85 6.99 -16.04
C HIS A 71 1.98 7.03 -17.31
N ARG A 72 0.67 7.19 -17.15
CA ARG A 72 -0.31 7.04 -18.22
C ARG A 72 -0.80 8.39 -18.74
#